data_AF-A0A8T4TZ86-F1
#
_entry.id   AF-A0A8T4TZ86-F1
#
_cell.length_a   1.000
_cell.length_b   1.000
_cell.length_c   1.000
_cell.angle_alpha   90.00
_cell.angle_beta   90.00
_cell.angle_gamma   90.00
#
_symmetry.space_group_name_H-M   'P 1'
#
loop_
_entity.id
_entity.type
_entity.pdbx_description
1 polymer ?
#
loop_
_entity_poly.entity_id
_entity_poly.type
_entity_poly.pdbx_seq_one_letter_code
_entity_poly.pdbx_strand_id
1 'polypeptide(L)'
;MPQTTPLCPYFGECGGCTAQHISYQVQIENKKNVVANALKKNNIEYDKEIQVFAGNEYNYRNRMDFIFSFQGPALRKKDKFNKFVPIKRCEISNEKINSLLTEVWDWFEAEKNKTNADASKNNAADNNHSINLATFDINKFTGCLKYVVIRAPENL
;
A
#
# COMPACT_ATOMS: atom_id res chain seq x y z
N MET A 1 11.67 16.22 -20.26
CA MET A 1 10.48 15.36 -20.06
C MET A 1 9.56 16.05 -19.07
N PRO A 2 8.27 16.22 -19.35
CA PRO A 2 7.33 16.85 -18.42
C PRO A 2 7.34 16.11 -17.08
N GLN A 3 7.75 16.81 -16.02
CA GLN A 3 7.71 16.31 -14.66
C GLN A 3 6.46 16.85 -13.98
N THR A 4 5.88 16.06 -13.07
CA THR A 4 4.80 16.47 -12.20
C THR A 4 5.19 16.24 -10.74
N THR A 5 4.62 17.02 -9.82
CA THR A 5 4.81 16.79 -8.40
C THR A 5 4.01 15.55 -7.99
N PRO A 6 4.63 14.54 -7.36
CA PRO A 6 3.90 13.37 -6.88
C PRO A 6 2.80 13.77 -5.89
N LEU A 7 1.58 13.25 -6.08
CA LEU A 7 0.47 13.49 -5.16
C LEU A 7 0.67 12.76 -3.82
N CYS A 8 1.29 11.58 -3.85
CA CYS A 8 1.48 10.75 -2.66
C CYS A 8 2.68 11.23 -1.84
N PRO A 9 2.51 11.55 -0.55
CA PRO A 9 3.61 11.98 0.32
C PRO A 9 4.65 10.89 0.59
N TYR A 10 4.29 9.62 0.34
CA TYR A 10 5.17 8.46 0.50
C TYR A 10 5.93 8.10 -0.79
N PHE A 11 5.75 8.86 -1.88
CA PHE A 11 6.39 8.56 -3.16
C PHE A 11 7.93 8.60 -3.03
N GLY A 12 8.61 7.64 -3.64
CA GLY A 12 10.07 7.49 -3.56
C GLY A 12 10.53 6.66 -2.36
N GLU A 13 9.80 6.66 -1.24
CA GLU A 13 10.07 5.78 -0.10
C GLU A 13 9.27 4.48 -0.15
N CYS A 14 7.95 4.58 -0.33
CA CYS A 14 7.07 3.42 -0.49
C CYS A 14 7.31 2.75 -1.84
N GLY A 15 7.41 1.41 -1.85
CA GLY A 15 7.63 0.62 -3.06
C GLY A 15 6.40 0.45 -3.96
N GLY A 16 5.27 1.10 -3.66
CA GLY A 16 4.02 0.90 -4.38
C GLY A 16 3.95 1.61 -5.73
N CYS A 17 4.47 2.83 -5.84
CA CYS A 17 4.42 3.64 -7.06
C CYS A 17 5.84 3.98 -7.55
N THR A 18 6.04 3.99 -8.87
CA THR A 18 7.36 4.29 -9.47
C THR A 18 7.38 5.53 -10.37
N ALA A 19 6.23 5.99 -10.86
CA ALA A 19 6.15 6.97 -11.95
C ALA A 19 5.35 8.25 -11.63
N GLN A 20 4.96 8.51 -10.37
CA GLN A 20 4.16 9.72 -10.04
C GLN A 20 4.89 11.05 -10.30
N HIS A 21 6.21 11.03 -10.57
CA HIS A 21 6.96 12.22 -10.99
C HIS A 21 6.84 12.50 -12.50
N ILE A 22 6.23 11.59 -13.27
CA ILE A 22 6.03 11.69 -14.72
C ILE A 22 4.55 11.97 -14.96
N SER A 23 4.23 12.94 -15.84
CA SER A 23 2.82 13.21 -16.17
C SER A 23 2.13 11.98 -16.75
N TYR A 24 0.84 11.77 -16.42
CA TYR A 24 0.11 10.56 -16.81
C TYR A 24 0.10 10.31 -18.33
N GLN A 25 -0.07 11.38 -19.12
CA GLN A 25 0.04 11.32 -20.58
C GLN A 25 1.39 10.74 -21.04
N VAL A 26 2.49 11.21 -20.46
CA VAL A 26 3.83 10.70 -20.78
C VAL A 26 4.01 9.26 -20.29
N GLN A 27 3.41 8.88 -19.16
CA GLN A 27 3.41 7.48 -18.72
C GLN A 27 2.73 6.56 -19.75
N ILE A 28 1.59 6.98 -20.31
CA ILE A 28 0.86 6.24 -21.36
C ILE A 28 1.73 6.09 -22.61
N GLU A 29 2.28 7.20 -23.11
CA GLU A 29 3.12 7.19 -24.32
C GLU A 29 4.39 6.34 -24.13
N ASN A 30 5.03 6.41 -22.96
CA ASN A 30 6.16 5.55 -22.64
C ASN A 30 5.78 4.06 -22.67
N LYS A 31 4.62 3.70 -22.12
CA LYS A 31 4.14 2.30 -22.15
C LYS A 31 3.81 1.84 -23.56
N LYS A 32 3.18 2.68 -24.40
CA LYS A 32 2.96 2.40 -25.82
C LYS A 32 4.27 2.13 -26.55
N ASN A 33 5.27 3.01 -26.35
CA ASN A 33 6.58 2.88 -26.97
C ASN A 33 7.31 1.61 -26.54
N VAL A 34 7.20 1.20 -25.27
CA VAL A 34 7.76 -0.07 -24.79
C VAL A 34 7.17 -1.25 -25.55
N VAL A 35 5.85 -1.28 -25.76
CA VAL A 35 5.18 -2.36 -26.51
C VAL A 35 5.59 -2.32 -27.99
N ALA A 36 5.55 -1.15 -28.64
CA ALA A 36 5.97 -1.00 -30.04
C ALA A 36 7.42 -1.47 -30.26
N ASN A 37 8.34 -1.06 -29.39
CA ASN A 37 9.74 -1.46 -29.44
C ASN A 37 9.92 -2.96 -29.21
N ALA A 38 9.14 -3.56 -28.31
CA ALA A 38 9.16 -5.01 -28.09
C ALA A 38 8.70 -5.79 -29.33
N LEU A 39 7.64 -5.35 -30.01
CA LEU A 39 7.16 -5.96 -31.27
C LEU A 39 8.23 -5.88 -32.36
N LYS A 40 8.76 -4.66 -32.59
CA LYS A 40 9.82 -4.43 -33.58
C LYS A 40 11.07 -5.28 -33.31
N LYS A 41 11.51 -5.38 -32.05
CA LYS A 41 12.69 -6.17 -31.65
C LYS A 41 12.53 -7.66 -31.95
N ASN A 42 11.29 -8.16 -31.99
CA ASN A 42 10.98 -9.56 -32.28
C ASN A 42 10.52 -9.78 -33.72
N ASN A 43 10.69 -8.79 -34.62
CA ASN A 43 10.25 -8.84 -36.02
C ASN A 43 8.75 -9.19 -36.18
N ILE A 44 7.92 -8.72 -35.26
CA ILE A 44 6.46 -8.87 -35.35
C ILE A 44 5.91 -7.63 -36.06
N GLU A 45 5.33 -7.84 -37.24
CA GLU A 45 4.60 -6.79 -37.97
C GLU A 45 3.25 -6.54 -37.29
N TYR A 46 3.01 -5.29 -36.90
CA TYR A 46 1.78 -4.85 -36.27
C TYR A 46 1.45 -3.45 -36.78
N ASP A 47 0.53 -3.39 -37.73
CA ASP A 47 0.30 -2.20 -38.56
C ASP A 47 -0.83 -1.32 -38.02
N LYS A 48 -1.36 -1.69 -36.85
CA LYS A 48 -2.46 -0.99 -36.18
C LYS A 48 -1.92 -0.08 -35.08
N GLU A 49 -2.73 0.89 -34.68
CA GLU A 49 -2.44 1.66 -33.49
C GLU A 49 -2.46 0.77 -32.23
N ILE A 50 -1.52 1.01 -31.31
CA ILE A 50 -1.53 0.40 -29.98
C ILE A 50 -2.61 1.11 -29.16
N GLN A 51 -3.79 0.50 -29.10
CA GLN A 51 -4.91 0.98 -28.30
C GLN A 51 -4.57 0.91 -26.81
N VAL A 52 -4.94 1.97 -26.07
CA VAL A 52 -4.75 2.06 -24.62
C VAL A 52 -6.09 2.19 -23.93
N PHE A 53 -6.36 1.26 -23.02
CA PHE A 53 -7.48 1.31 -22.10
C PHE A 53 -6.98 1.87 -20.76
N ALA A 54 -7.02 3.20 -20.64
CA ALA A 54 -6.60 3.90 -19.44
C ALA A 54 -7.78 4.09 -18.48
N GLY A 55 -7.58 3.75 -17.21
CA GLY A 55 -8.50 4.12 -16.13
C GLY A 55 -8.11 5.45 -15.49
N ASN A 56 -8.72 5.73 -14.34
CA ASN A 56 -8.34 6.85 -13.49
C ASN A 56 -6.87 6.73 -13.04
N GLU A 57 -6.16 7.86 -13.00
CA GLU A 57 -4.75 7.92 -12.55
C GLU A 57 -4.60 7.56 -11.05
N TYR A 58 -5.62 7.91 -10.26
CA TYR A 58 -5.70 7.71 -8.81
C TYR A 58 -6.97 6.93 -8.46
N ASN A 59 -7.09 6.46 -7.22
CA ASN A 59 -8.25 5.75 -6.69
C ASN A 59 -8.66 4.46 -7.44
N TYR A 60 -7.77 3.87 -8.24
CA TYR A 60 -8.11 2.71 -9.08
C TYR A 60 -7.96 1.35 -8.37
N ARG A 61 -7.28 1.25 -7.22
CA ARG A 61 -7.12 -0.02 -6.49
C ARG A 61 -8.34 -0.28 -5.61
N ASN A 62 -8.95 -1.45 -5.82
CA ASN A 62 -10.07 -2.00 -5.05
C ASN A 62 -9.64 -3.06 -4.01
N ARG A 63 -8.34 -3.36 -3.95
CA ARG A 63 -7.73 -4.26 -2.97
C ARG A 63 -6.36 -3.74 -2.55
N MET A 64 -6.13 -3.72 -1.25
CA MET A 64 -4.85 -3.40 -0.64
C MET A 64 -4.49 -4.44 0.42
N ASP A 65 -3.23 -4.88 0.39
CA ASP A 65 -2.66 -5.86 1.33
C ASP A 65 -1.62 -5.12 2.18
N PHE A 66 -2.02 -4.57 3.32
CA PHE A 66 -1.14 -3.85 4.24
C PHE A 66 -0.40 -4.83 5.12
N ILE A 67 0.91 -4.65 5.29
CA ILE A 67 1.70 -5.37 6.29
C ILE A 67 1.38 -4.76 7.65
N PHE A 68 1.14 -5.60 8.65
CA PHE A 68 0.94 -5.13 10.01
C PHE A 68 2.27 -5.15 10.76
N SER A 69 2.89 -3.99 10.88
CA SER A 69 4.18 -3.81 11.57
C SER A 69 3.97 -3.39 13.03
N PHE A 70 5.05 -3.36 13.82
CA PHE A 70 5.04 -2.78 15.17
C PHE A 70 4.61 -1.31 15.21
N GLN A 71 4.70 -0.61 14.08
CA GLN A 71 4.29 0.79 13.94
C GLN A 71 2.88 0.93 13.36
N GLY A 72 2.16 -0.19 13.13
CA GLY A 72 0.83 -0.23 12.54
C GLY A 72 0.82 -0.68 11.07
N PRO A 73 -0.31 -0.48 10.36
CA PRO A 73 -0.45 -0.76 8.93
C PRO A 73 0.60 -0.05 8.07
N ALA A 74 1.27 -0.82 7.22
CA ALA A 74 2.42 -0.36 6.46
C ALA A 74 2.50 -1.01 5.08
N LEU A 75 3.29 -0.41 4.19
CA LEU A 75 3.70 -1.00 2.92
C LEU A 75 5.21 -1.20 2.89
N ARG A 76 5.71 -2.03 1.96
CA ARG A 76 7.15 -2.26 1.84
C ARG A 76 7.86 -1.00 1.36
N LYS A 77 9.01 -0.72 1.98
CA LYS A 77 9.94 0.31 1.50
C LYS A 77 10.53 -0.13 0.16
N LYS A 78 10.75 0.82 -0.74
CA LYS A 78 11.35 0.58 -2.05
C LYS A 78 12.69 -0.16 -1.91
N ASP A 79 12.89 -1.18 -2.74
CA ASP A 79 14.10 -2.01 -2.80
C ASP A 79 14.50 -2.71 -1.49
N LYS A 80 13.57 -2.80 -0.51
CA LYS A 80 13.82 -3.45 0.79
C LYS A 80 12.67 -4.39 1.15
N PHE A 81 12.98 -5.69 1.25
CA PHE A 81 11.96 -6.68 1.59
C PHE A 81 11.56 -6.66 3.08
N ASN A 82 12.47 -6.32 4.00
CA ASN A 82 12.25 -6.37 5.45
C ASN A 82 12.10 -4.99 6.10
N LYS A 83 11.87 -3.95 5.32
CA LYS A 83 11.62 -2.58 5.82
C LYS A 83 10.27 -2.11 5.35
N PHE A 84 9.58 -1.38 6.23
CA PHE A 84 8.20 -0.96 6.03
C PHE A 84 8.06 0.54 6.23
N VAL A 85 7.08 1.12 5.55
CA VAL A 85 6.69 2.53 5.64
C VAL A 85 5.26 2.53 6.16
N PRO A 86 4.97 3.07 7.36
CA PRO A 86 3.61 3.23 7.84
C PRO A 86 2.79 4.09 6.88
N ILE A 87 1.61 3.62 6.49
CA ILE A 87 0.75 4.30 5.50
C ILE A 87 -0.57 4.67 6.16
N LYS A 88 -0.86 5.98 6.21
CA LYS A 88 -2.14 6.50 6.69
C LYS A 88 -3.17 6.61 5.57
N ARG A 89 -2.71 6.84 4.33
CA ARG A 89 -3.53 6.99 3.13
C ARG A 89 -2.75 6.58 1.88
N CYS A 90 -3.43 5.99 0.90
CA CYS A 90 -2.82 5.64 -0.38
C CYS A 90 -3.65 6.22 -1.54
N GLU A 91 -3.11 7.19 -2.27
CA GLU A 91 -3.85 7.93 -3.32
C GLU A 91 -4.23 7.08 -4.54
N ILE A 92 -3.61 5.90 -4.73
CA ILE A 92 -4.02 4.97 -5.78
C ILE A 92 -5.10 3.99 -5.30
N SER A 93 -5.41 3.98 -4.02
CA SER A 93 -6.46 3.17 -3.41
C SER A 93 -7.74 3.99 -3.32
N ASN A 94 -8.89 3.35 -3.58
CA ASN A 94 -10.15 4.08 -3.48
C ASN A 94 -10.45 4.58 -2.07
N GLU A 95 -11.38 5.53 -1.98
CA GLU A 95 -11.74 6.19 -0.72
C GLU A 95 -12.32 5.23 0.31
N LYS A 96 -13.06 4.20 -0.12
CA LYS A 96 -13.60 3.19 0.80
C LYS A 96 -12.49 2.41 1.52
N ILE A 97 -11.41 2.06 0.81
CA ILE A 97 -10.24 1.45 1.44
C ILE A 97 -9.54 2.44 2.36
N ASN A 98 -9.38 3.70 1.96
CA ASN A 98 -8.74 4.71 2.81
C ASN A 98 -9.56 4.96 4.10
N SER A 99 -10.89 4.95 4.02
CA SER A 99 -11.78 5.02 5.19
C SER A 99 -11.56 3.83 6.13
N LEU A 100 -11.60 2.61 5.59
CA LEU A 100 -11.38 1.39 6.38
C LEU A 100 -9.96 1.32 6.97
N LEU A 101 -8.96 1.85 6.26
CA LEU A 101 -7.60 1.95 6.77
C LEU A 101 -7.53 2.89 7.99
N THR A 102 -8.27 4.00 7.98
CA THR A 102 -8.40 4.90 9.14
C THR A 102 -8.99 4.16 10.34
N GLU A 103 -10.07 3.39 10.16
CA GLU A 103 -10.67 2.59 11.24
C GLU A 103 -9.68 1.57 11.83
N VAL A 104 -8.89 0.92 10.98
CA VAL A 104 -7.82 0.00 11.42
C VAL A 104 -6.74 0.73 12.22
N TRP A 105 -6.40 1.96 11.84
CA TRP A 105 -5.45 2.78 12.58
C TRP A 105 -5.99 3.21 13.95
N ASP A 106 -7.25 3.66 14.00
CA ASP A 106 -7.89 4.07 15.25
C ASP A 106 -7.95 2.90 16.24
N TRP A 107 -8.32 1.71 15.74
CA TRP A 107 -8.26 0.48 16.53
C TRP A 107 -6.84 0.18 17.03
N PHE A 108 -5.84 0.23 16.15
CA PHE A 108 -4.45 -0.07 16.51
C PHE A 108 -3.91 0.86 17.61
N GLU A 109 -4.14 2.16 17.50
CA GLU A 109 -3.67 3.13 18.50
C GLU A 109 -4.41 2.96 19.84
N ALA A 110 -5.71 2.65 19.81
CA ALA A 110 -6.48 2.35 21.02
C ALA A 110 -5.92 1.12 21.77
N GLU A 111 -5.61 0.03 21.06
CA GLU A 111 -5.02 -1.18 21.68
C GLU A 111 -3.61 -0.94 22.22
N LYS A 112 -2.80 -0.16 21.50
CA LYS A 112 -1.45 0.22 21.95
C LYS A 112 -1.50 1.04 23.25
N ASN A 113 -2.47 1.94 23.38
CA ASN A 113 -2.65 2.75 24.59
C ASN A 113 -3.09 1.93 25.81
N LYS A 114 -3.95 0.92 25.63
CA LYS A 114 -4.33 -0.03 26.70
C LYS A 114 -3.10 -0.78 27.22
N THR A 115 -2.29 -1.32 26.31
CA THR A 115 -1.07 -2.07 26.65
C THR A 115 -0.08 -1.23 27.48
N ASN A 116 0.08 0.05 27.14
CA ASN A 116 0.94 0.97 27.88
C ASN A 116 0.38 1.35 29.27
N ALA A 117 -0.95 1.44 29.41
CA ALA A 117 -1.61 1.74 30.68
C ALA A 117 -1.56 0.54 31.65
N ASP A 118 -1.64 -0.68 31.14
CA ASP A 118 -1.54 -1.90 31.95
C ASP A 118 -0.10 -2.18 32.40
N ALA A 119 0.90 -1.82 31.59
CA ALA A 119 2.32 -1.89 31.97
C ALA A 119 2.68 -0.97 33.15
N SER A 120 1.89 0.09 33.41
CA SER A 120 2.07 0.98 34.56
C SER A 120 1.30 0.52 35.81
N LYS A 121 0.47 -0.53 35.70
CA LYS A 121 -0.33 -1.08 36.80
C LYS A 121 -0.04 -2.58 36.93
N ASN A 122 1.07 -2.90 37.58
CA ASN A 122 1.27 -4.24 38.14
C ASN A 122 0.18 -4.50 39.19
N ASN A 123 -0.92 -5.14 38.80
CA ASN A 123 -1.70 -6.00 39.68
C ASN A 123 -2.45 -7.03 38.86
N ALA A 124 -2.35 -8.26 39.35
CA ALA A 124 -2.83 -9.48 38.74
C ALA A 124 -4.35 -9.53 38.58
N ALA A 125 -4.75 -10.41 37.67
CA ALA A 125 -6.09 -10.99 37.49
C ALA A 125 -7.15 -10.05 36.92
N ASP A 126 -7.25 -10.03 35.59
CA ASP A 126 -8.56 -10.02 34.94
C ASP A 126 -8.48 -10.74 33.58
N ASN A 127 -9.29 -11.79 33.43
CA ASN A 127 -9.42 -12.61 32.23
C ASN A 127 -10.21 -11.90 31.13
N ASN A 128 -9.97 -10.62 30.93
CA ASN A 128 -10.47 -9.92 29.75
C ASN A 128 -9.55 -10.23 28.59
N HIS A 129 -10.15 -10.53 27.45
CA HIS A 129 -9.54 -10.95 26.19
C HIS A 129 -8.64 -9.82 25.63
N SER A 130 -7.53 -9.52 26.32
CA SER A 130 -6.49 -8.62 25.85
C SER A 130 -5.88 -9.32 24.66
N ILE A 131 -6.19 -8.83 23.46
CA ILE A 131 -5.46 -9.19 22.26
C ILE A 131 -4.05 -8.68 22.54
N ASN A 132 -3.19 -9.56 23.06
CA ASN A 132 -1.76 -9.33 23.03
C ASN A 132 -1.41 -9.33 21.55
N LEU A 133 -1.43 -8.12 20.96
CA LEU A 133 -1.19 -7.84 19.56
C LEU A 133 0.28 -8.19 19.30
N ALA A 134 0.57 -9.48 19.23
CA ALA A 134 1.84 -10.01 18.80
C ALA A 134 1.92 -9.72 17.30
N THR A 135 2.23 -8.47 16.97
CA THR A 135 2.47 -8.02 15.60
C THR A 135 3.60 -8.86 15.02
N PHE A 136 3.51 -9.17 13.73
CA PHE A 136 4.44 -10.09 13.09
C PHE A 136 5.82 -9.45 12.91
N ASP A 137 6.85 -10.04 13.54
CA ASP A 137 8.25 -9.72 13.30
C ASP A 137 8.76 -10.51 12.09
N ILE A 138 9.01 -9.81 10.98
CA ILE A 138 9.51 -10.45 9.76
C ILE A 138 10.92 -11.03 9.88
N ASN A 139 11.74 -10.54 10.80
CA ASN A 139 13.11 -11.03 10.97
C ASN A 139 13.16 -12.24 11.90
N LYS A 140 12.25 -12.32 12.87
CA LYS A 140 12.15 -13.44 13.82
C LYS A 140 11.11 -14.49 13.43
N PHE A 141 10.23 -14.18 12.48
CA PHE A 141 9.07 -15.01 12.11
C PHE A 141 8.14 -15.33 13.28
N THR A 142 7.98 -14.38 14.21
CA THR A 142 7.14 -14.50 15.40
C THR A 142 5.99 -13.52 15.35
N GLY A 143 4.87 -13.83 16.00
CA GLY A 143 3.67 -13.00 16.03
C GLY A 143 2.55 -13.52 15.12
N CYS A 144 1.34 -13.05 15.36
CA CYS A 144 0.11 -13.58 14.77
C CYS A 144 -0.47 -12.67 13.68
N LEU A 145 -0.39 -11.35 13.84
CA LEU A 145 -0.97 -10.40 12.88
C LEU A 145 0.08 -9.93 11.88
N LYS A 146 0.00 -10.44 10.65
CA LYS A 146 0.96 -10.18 9.57
C LYS A 146 0.45 -9.23 8.49
N TYR A 147 -0.82 -9.34 8.13
CA TYR A 147 -1.43 -8.53 7.10
C TYR A 147 -2.85 -8.10 7.49
N VAL A 148 -3.23 -6.92 7.03
CA VAL A 148 -4.62 -6.48 6.93
C VAL A 148 -4.93 -6.31 5.45
N VAL A 149 -5.83 -7.14 4.95
CA VAL A 149 -6.27 -7.13 3.56
C VAL A 149 -7.63 -6.48 3.49
N ILE A 150 -7.72 -5.36 2.77
CA ILE A 150 -8.97 -4.62 2.58
C ILE A 150 -9.37 -4.77 1.12
N ARG A 151 -10.61 -5.22 0.89
CA ARG A 151 -11.24 -5.29 -0.43
C ARG A 151 -12.53 -4.51 -0.40
N ALA A 152 -12.64 -3.53 -1.28
CA ALA A 152 -13.80 -2.68 -1.39
C ALA A 152 -13.97 -2.30 -2.87
N PRO A 153 -14.69 -3.11 -3.66
CA PRO A 153 -15.07 -2.72 -5.00
C PRO A 153 -16.06 -1.55 -4.94
N GLU A 154 -15.89 -0.57 -5.84
CA GLU A 154 -16.83 0.56 -5.96
C GLU A 154 -18.17 0.14 -6.59
N ASN A 155 -18.21 -1.03 -7.26
CA ASN A 155 -19.43 -1.65 -7.78
C ASN A 155 -19.36 -3.19 -7.63
N LEU A 156 -20.33 -3.77 -6.92
CA LEU A 156 -20.80 -5.14 -7.09
C LEU A 156 -22.27 -5.06 -7.55
#